data_AF-C7Q6Y0-F1
#
_entry.id   AF-C7Q6Y0-F1
#
_cell.length_a   1.000
_cell.length_b   1.000
_cell.length_c   1.000
_cell.angle_alpha   90.00
_cell.angle_beta   90.00
_cell.angle_gamma   90.00
#
_symmetry.space_group_name_H-M   'P 1'
#
loop_
_entity.id
_entity.type
_entity.pdbx_description
1 polymer ?
#
loop_
_entity_poly.entity_id
_entity_poly.type
_entity_poly.pdbx_seq_one_letter_code
_entity_poly.pdbx_strand_id
1 'polypeptide(L)'
;MEPRLVDVGEKLAASELSLRNGEEQVTREYLLALDAYAAAGKLLDEAEAPVELGGVSALLDIAATHFAVASARHEGRPAPHRRPRCFYNPLHGAASSGSDPAHKSKKRQRQNSPRGKGSPVPMCAECRRRAQENLPLDIMPIAVTVRVRRRTRALVELPYFVAPKEGSVWAATGYGSLPGSSDADLVRRVLLGEYREQLKANPAGR
;
A
#
# COMPACT_ATOMS: atom_id res chain seq x y z
N MET A 1 -14.50 0.13 7.85
CA MET A 1 -13.55 -0.75 7.13
C MET A 1 -14.21 -2.07 6.76
N GLU A 2 -14.91 -2.66 7.73
CA GLU A 2 -15.66 -3.92 7.58
C GLU A 2 -16.64 -3.97 6.39
N PRO A 3 -17.44 -2.92 6.08
CA PRO A 3 -18.35 -2.98 4.92
C PRO A 3 -17.62 -3.26 3.61
N ARG A 4 -16.42 -2.68 3.46
CA ARG A 4 -15.61 -2.85 2.26
C ARG A 4 -14.96 -4.23 2.17
N LEU A 5 -14.59 -4.83 3.30
CA LEU A 5 -14.08 -6.21 3.34
C LEU A 5 -15.19 -7.16 2.88
N VAL A 6 -16.43 -6.94 3.33
CA VAL A 6 -17.59 -7.71 2.88
C VAL A 6 -17.82 -7.52 1.38
N ASP A 7 -17.90 -6.28 0.89
CA ASP A 7 -18.14 -5.98 -0.53
C ASP A 7 -17.12 -6.66 -1.48
N VAL A 8 -15.85 -6.70 -1.08
CA VAL A 8 -14.79 -7.36 -1.87
C VAL A 8 -14.92 -8.88 -1.78
N GLY A 9 -15.22 -9.40 -0.59
CA GLY A 9 -15.43 -10.84 -0.37
C GLY A 9 -16.60 -11.39 -1.19
N GLU A 10 -17.74 -10.69 -1.17
CA GLU A 10 -18.92 -11.08 -1.96
C GLU A 10 -18.63 -11.11 -3.46
N LYS A 11 -17.88 -10.14 -3.97
CA LYS A 11 -17.48 -10.12 -5.39
C LYS A 11 -16.58 -11.29 -5.77
N LEU A 12 -15.62 -11.62 -4.91
CA LEU A 12 -14.73 -12.76 -5.11
C LEU A 12 -15.52 -14.09 -5.07
N ALA A 13 -16.43 -14.25 -4.10
CA ALA A 13 -17.23 -15.45 -3.94
C ALA A 13 -18.26 -15.66 -5.06
N ALA A 14 -18.90 -14.59 -5.53
CA ALA A 14 -19.96 -14.66 -6.55
C ALA A 14 -19.45 -15.08 -7.94
N SER A 15 -18.14 -15.05 -8.17
CA SER A 15 -17.56 -15.12 -9.50
C SER A 15 -16.55 -16.22 -9.65
N GLU A 16 -16.62 -17.31 -8.86
CA GLU A 16 -15.71 -18.47 -8.95
C GLU A 16 -15.35 -18.72 -10.42
N LEU A 17 -14.17 -18.23 -10.82
CA LEU A 17 -13.84 -18.15 -12.22
C LEU A 17 -13.61 -19.59 -12.66
N SER A 18 -14.43 -20.08 -13.59
CA SER A 18 -14.21 -21.39 -14.20
C SER A 18 -13.06 -21.28 -15.19
N LEU A 19 -11.84 -21.23 -14.66
CA LEU A 19 -10.61 -21.09 -15.41
C LEU A 19 -10.43 -22.28 -16.36
N ARG A 20 -10.17 -21.97 -17.63
CA ARG A 20 -9.91 -22.96 -18.67
C ARG A 20 -8.42 -23.28 -18.72
N ASN A 21 -8.07 -24.46 -19.27
CA ASN A 21 -6.67 -24.80 -19.54
C ASN A 21 -6.05 -23.75 -20.48
N GLY A 22 -4.86 -23.23 -20.10
CA GLY A 22 -4.12 -22.20 -20.86
C GLY A 22 -4.30 -20.76 -20.37
N GLU A 23 -5.13 -20.50 -19.35
CA GLU A 23 -5.36 -19.15 -18.80
C GLU A 23 -4.39 -18.78 -17.66
N GLU A 24 -3.10 -19.12 -17.78
CA GLU A 24 -2.12 -18.96 -16.69
C GLU A 24 -2.04 -17.54 -16.11
N GLN A 25 -2.13 -16.53 -16.96
CA GLN A 25 -2.14 -15.13 -16.51
C GLN A 25 -3.40 -14.80 -15.73
N VAL A 26 -4.58 -15.28 -16.14
CA VAL A 26 -5.84 -15.06 -15.41
C VAL A 26 -5.76 -15.74 -14.05
N THR A 27 -5.30 -16.98 -14.00
CA THR A 27 -5.09 -17.74 -12.77
C THR A 27 -4.18 -17.00 -11.81
N ARG A 28 -3.06 -16.44 -12.30
CA ARG A 28 -2.11 -15.70 -11.46
C ARG A 28 -2.73 -14.44 -10.84
N GLU A 29 -3.49 -13.69 -11.61
CA GLU A 29 -4.17 -12.48 -11.11
C GLU A 29 -5.26 -12.85 -10.11
N TYR A 30 -6.02 -13.90 -10.38
CA TYR A 30 -7.09 -14.38 -9.49
C TYR A 30 -6.53 -14.88 -8.14
N LEU A 31 -5.47 -15.69 -8.16
CA LEU A 31 -4.82 -16.16 -6.93
C LEU A 31 -4.24 -15.01 -6.11
N LEU A 32 -3.60 -14.02 -6.76
CA LEU A 32 -3.10 -12.84 -6.05
C LEU A 32 -4.25 -12.00 -5.45
N ALA A 33 -5.42 -11.97 -6.09
CA ALA A 33 -6.59 -11.31 -5.52
C ALA A 33 -7.09 -12.01 -4.24
N LEU A 34 -7.14 -13.34 -4.24
CA LEU A 34 -7.52 -14.14 -3.08
C LEU A 34 -6.50 -14.00 -1.93
N ASP A 35 -5.20 -14.09 -2.24
CA ASP A 35 -4.14 -13.91 -1.25
C ASP A 35 -4.18 -12.50 -0.62
N ALA A 36 -4.43 -11.47 -1.43
CA ALA A 36 -4.58 -10.11 -0.93
C ALA A 36 -5.80 -9.94 -0.03
N TYR A 37 -6.92 -10.59 -0.37
CA TYR A 37 -8.13 -10.60 0.46
C TYR A 37 -7.88 -11.30 1.80
N ALA A 38 -7.26 -12.48 1.77
CA ALA A 38 -6.88 -13.21 2.98
C ALA A 38 -5.90 -12.41 3.85
N ALA A 39 -4.92 -11.76 3.24
CA ALA A 39 -3.98 -10.87 3.94
C ALA A 39 -4.71 -9.67 4.58
N ALA A 40 -5.71 -9.10 3.90
CA ALA A 40 -6.50 -7.99 4.43
C ALA A 40 -7.31 -8.41 5.66
N GLY A 41 -7.98 -9.56 5.61
CA GLY A 41 -8.74 -10.11 6.74
C GLY A 41 -7.83 -10.38 7.94
N LYS A 42 -6.73 -11.12 7.72
CA LYS A 42 -5.73 -11.40 8.76
C LYS A 42 -5.21 -10.11 9.41
N LEU A 43 -4.83 -9.12 8.60
CA LEU A 43 -4.30 -7.86 9.12
C LEU A 43 -5.36 -7.05 9.86
N LEU A 44 -6.62 -7.09 9.42
CA LEU A 44 -7.71 -6.39 10.09
C LEU A 44 -7.98 -6.97 11.48
N ASP A 45 -7.98 -8.30 11.59
CA ASP A 45 -8.19 -9.01 12.86
C ASP A 45 -7.08 -8.71 13.88
N GLU A 46 -5.87 -8.42 13.39
CA GLU A 46 -4.67 -8.17 14.21
C GLU A 46 -4.29 -6.67 14.31
N ALA A 47 -5.05 -5.76 13.70
CA ALA A 47 -4.67 -4.34 13.64
C ALA A 47 -4.84 -3.65 15.00
N GLU A 48 -3.77 -2.97 15.44
CA GLU A 48 -3.71 -2.20 16.70
C GLU A 48 -3.50 -0.70 16.47
N ALA A 49 -3.14 -0.28 15.24
CA ALA A 49 -2.78 1.08 14.90
C ALA A 49 -3.30 1.53 13.51
N PRO A 50 -3.49 2.86 13.29
CA PRO A 50 -3.93 3.40 12.00
C PRO A 50 -3.04 3.02 10.82
N VAL A 51 -1.75 2.78 11.09
CA VAL A 51 -0.75 2.37 10.11
C VAL A 51 -1.09 1.01 9.48
N GLU A 52 -1.67 0.09 10.23
CA GLU A 52 -2.13 -1.22 9.76
C GLU A 52 -3.47 -1.12 9.05
N LEU A 53 -4.38 -0.24 9.50
CA LEU A 53 -5.63 0.06 8.80
C LEU A 53 -5.39 0.64 7.40
N GLY A 54 -4.31 1.42 7.23
CA GLY A 54 -3.80 1.82 5.91
C GLY A 54 -3.37 0.61 5.07
N GLY A 55 -2.76 -0.39 5.70
CA GLY A 55 -2.37 -1.67 5.11
C GLY A 55 -3.57 -2.48 4.64
N VAL A 56 -4.58 -2.67 5.49
CA VAL A 56 -5.84 -3.34 5.15
C VAL A 56 -6.47 -2.67 3.94
N SER A 57 -6.54 -1.34 3.95
CA SER A 57 -7.11 -0.57 2.85
C SER A 57 -6.34 -0.76 1.53
N ALA A 58 -5.01 -0.87 1.58
CA ALA A 58 -4.17 -1.13 0.42
C ALA A 58 -4.35 -2.56 -0.12
N LEU A 59 -4.39 -3.56 0.77
CA LEU A 59 -4.62 -4.96 0.40
C LEU A 59 -6.00 -5.16 -0.24
N LEU A 60 -7.03 -4.46 0.25
CA LEU A 60 -8.35 -4.48 -0.39
C LEU A 60 -8.38 -3.81 -1.77
N ASP A 61 -7.55 -2.79 -2.03
CA ASP A 61 -7.41 -2.26 -3.40
C ASP A 61 -6.74 -3.29 -4.30
N ILE A 62 -5.71 -3.98 -3.80
CA ILE A 62 -4.98 -5.02 -4.53
C ILE A 62 -5.94 -6.15 -4.88
N ALA A 63 -6.66 -6.70 -3.90
CA ALA A 63 -7.66 -7.74 -4.11
C ALA A 63 -8.69 -7.36 -5.18
N ALA A 64 -9.33 -6.20 -5.04
CA ALA A 64 -10.33 -5.73 -5.98
C ALA A 64 -9.75 -5.49 -7.40
N THR A 65 -8.54 -4.93 -7.49
CA THR A 65 -7.90 -4.64 -8.79
C THR A 65 -7.49 -5.90 -9.51
N HIS A 66 -6.80 -6.82 -8.83
CA HIS A 66 -6.34 -8.07 -9.42
C HIS A 66 -7.51 -8.95 -9.84
N PHE A 67 -8.60 -8.97 -9.06
CA PHE A 67 -9.84 -9.62 -9.45
C PHE A 67 -10.44 -8.99 -10.71
N ALA A 68 -10.57 -7.67 -10.76
CA ALA A 68 -11.08 -6.98 -11.96
C ALA A 68 -10.22 -7.21 -13.21
N VAL A 69 -8.89 -7.32 -13.05
CA VAL A 69 -7.97 -7.69 -14.15
C VAL A 69 -8.19 -9.14 -14.59
N ALA A 70 -8.34 -10.06 -13.65
CA ALA A 70 -8.63 -11.47 -13.95
C ALA A 70 -9.94 -11.61 -14.72
N SER A 71 -11.04 -11.03 -14.22
CA SER A 71 -12.35 -11.08 -14.88
C SER A 71 -12.31 -10.44 -16.26
N ALA A 72 -11.70 -9.25 -16.40
CA ALA A 72 -11.60 -8.58 -17.70
C ALA A 72 -10.84 -9.44 -18.72
N ARG A 73 -9.71 -10.03 -18.33
CA ARG A 73 -8.92 -10.90 -19.23
C ARG A 73 -9.68 -12.18 -19.60
N HIS A 74 -10.34 -12.82 -18.63
CA HIS A 74 -11.15 -14.02 -18.86
C HIS A 74 -12.27 -13.75 -19.88
N GLU A 75 -12.87 -12.56 -19.83
CA GLU A 75 -13.91 -12.12 -20.76
C GLU A 75 -13.37 -11.52 -22.07
N GLY A 76 -12.04 -11.49 -22.28
CA GLY A 76 -11.42 -10.89 -23.45
C GLY A 76 -11.54 -9.35 -23.52
N ARG A 77 -11.82 -8.69 -22.40
CA ARG A 77 -11.92 -7.22 -22.28
C ARG A 77 -10.59 -6.59 -21.87
N PRO A 78 -10.38 -5.30 -22.17
CA PRO A 78 -9.21 -4.57 -21.69
C PRO A 78 -9.13 -4.56 -20.16
N ALA A 79 -7.97 -4.93 -19.61
CA ALA A 79 -7.73 -4.92 -18.18
C ALA A 79 -7.63 -3.48 -17.65
N PRO A 80 -8.21 -3.17 -16.47
CA PRO A 80 -8.08 -1.86 -15.86
C PRO A 80 -6.65 -1.57 -15.40
N HIS A 81 -6.28 -0.30 -15.40
CA HIS A 81 -5.01 0.14 -14.81
C HIS A 81 -5.12 0.25 -13.28
N ARG A 82 -4.11 -0.27 -12.58
CA ARG A 82 -3.97 -0.11 -11.13
C ARG A 82 -3.73 1.35 -10.77
N ARG A 83 -4.49 1.87 -9.79
CA ARG A 83 -4.27 3.20 -9.23
C ARG A 83 -3.65 3.08 -7.85
N PRO A 84 -2.44 3.62 -7.62
CA PRO A 84 -1.86 3.63 -6.28
C PRO A 84 -2.67 4.50 -5.33
N ARG A 85 -2.55 4.26 -4.02
CA ARG A 85 -3.11 5.13 -2.97
C ARG A 85 -2.31 6.42 -2.81
N CYS A 86 -2.86 7.36 -2.04
CA CYS A 86 -2.12 8.51 -1.57
C CYS A 86 -0.87 8.07 -0.79
N PHE A 87 0.29 8.54 -1.24
CA PHE A 87 1.57 8.23 -0.64
C PHE A 87 1.68 8.73 0.80
N TYR A 88 1.16 9.92 1.12
CA TYR A 88 1.32 10.51 2.45
C TYR A 88 0.46 9.80 3.50
N ASN A 89 -0.78 9.50 3.16
CA ASN A 89 -1.68 8.76 4.03
C ASN A 89 -2.56 7.80 3.18
N PRO A 90 -2.30 6.48 3.22
CA PRO A 90 -3.07 5.50 2.47
C PRO A 90 -4.57 5.49 2.81
N LEU A 91 -4.98 5.97 3.99
CA LEU A 91 -6.39 6.06 4.36
C LEU A 91 -7.17 7.07 3.51
N HIS A 92 -6.49 7.99 2.81
CA HIS A 92 -7.13 8.94 1.90
C HIS A 92 -7.64 8.32 0.59
N GLY A 93 -7.32 7.05 0.32
CA GLY A 93 -7.78 6.37 -0.89
C GLY A 93 -6.89 6.61 -2.11
N ALA A 94 -7.47 6.42 -3.29
CA ALA A 94 -6.74 6.44 -4.56
C ALA A 94 -6.08 7.80 -4.84
N ALA A 95 -4.89 7.74 -5.39
CA ALA A 95 -4.25 8.92 -5.96
C ALA A 95 -5.04 9.43 -7.16
N SER A 96 -5.05 10.74 -7.34
CA SER A 96 -5.78 11.34 -8.46
C SER A 96 -4.98 11.14 -9.76
N SER A 97 -5.69 10.98 -10.87
CA SER A 97 -5.15 10.64 -12.20
C SER A 97 -3.99 11.52 -12.68
N GLY A 98 -3.90 12.76 -12.23
CA GLY A 98 -2.76 13.66 -12.51
C GLY A 98 -1.45 13.32 -11.80
N SER A 99 -1.38 12.28 -10.97
CA SER A 99 -0.14 11.81 -10.30
C SER A 99 0.35 10.45 -10.78
N ASP A 100 -0.19 9.95 -11.89
CA ASP A 100 0.36 8.77 -12.55
C ASP A 100 1.80 9.08 -13.01
N PRO A 101 2.81 8.26 -12.70
CA PRO A 101 4.19 8.47 -13.18
C PRO A 101 4.28 8.55 -14.71
N ALA A 102 3.27 8.03 -15.43
CA ALA A 102 3.16 8.06 -16.88
C ALA A 102 2.76 9.44 -17.46
N HIS A 103 2.14 10.33 -16.68
CA HIS A 103 1.79 11.68 -17.15
C HIS A 103 2.99 12.63 -17.01
N LYS A 104 3.81 12.68 -18.05
CA LYS A 104 4.98 13.56 -18.20
C LYS A 104 4.59 15.05 -18.30
N SER A 105 4.13 15.68 -17.22
CA SER A 105 4.04 17.15 -17.18
C SER A 105 5.43 17.75 -16.92
N LYS A 106 5.98 18.47 -17.91
CA LYS A 106 7.31 19.10 -17.91
C LYS A 106 7.54 20.13 -16.79
N LYS A 107 6.51 20.59 -16.09
CA LYS A 107 6.62 21.55 -14.99
C LYS A 107 6.87 20.79 -13.69
N ARG A 108 8.12 20.37 -13.51
CA ARG A 108 8.62 19.64 -12.34
C ARG A 108 8.28 20.41 -11.07
N GLN A 109 7.24 19.98 -10.35
CA GLN A 109 6.99 20.41 -8.99
C GLN A 109 8.07 19.76 -8.11
N ARG A 110 9.24 20.42 -8.05
CA ARG A 110 10.43 20.03 -7.28
C ARG A 110 10.26 20.29 -5.79
N GLN A 111 9.07 20.05 -5.24
CA GLN A 111 8.78 20.35 -3.85
C GLN A 111 8.49 19.05 -3.10
N ASN A 112 9.45 18.74 -2.22
CA ASN A 112 9.37 17.88 -1.05
C ASN A 112 8.80 16.47 -1.27
N SER A 113 9.47 15.70 -2.12
CA SER A 113 9.55 14.25 -1.87
C SER A 113 10.49 14.04 -0.66
N PRO A 114 10.06 13.36 0.40
CA PRO A 114 10.91 13.04 1.56
C PRO A 114 12.15 12.19 1.20
N ARG A 115 12.21 11.66 -0.03
CA ARG A 115 13.32 10.83 -0.56
C ARG A 115 14.39 11.61 -1.32
N GLY A 116 14.39 12.94 -1.26
CA GLY A 116 15.33 13.78 -2.01
C GLY A 116 14.91 14.02 -3.47
N LYS A 117 15.81 14.61 -4.25
CA LYS A 117 15.53 15.11 -5.61
C LYS A 117 15.04 13.97 -6.55
N GLY A 118 13.75 13.99 -6.92
CA GLY A 118 13.41 13.76 -8.33
C GLY A 118 12.26 12.82 -8.70
N SER A 119 11.61 12.10 -7.78
CA SER A 119 10.45 11.25 -8.16
C SER A 119 9.14 11.79 -7.58
N PRO A 120 8.15 12.17 -8.40
CA PRO A 120 6.81 12.48 -7.92
C PRO A 120 6.20 11.24 -7.29
N VAL A 121 5.56 11.40 -6.14
CA VAL A 121 4.81 10.34 -5.46
C VAL A 121 3.31 10.48 -5.75
N PRO A 122 2.56 9.37 -5.88
CA PRO A 122 1.12 9.43 -6.10
C PRO A 122 0.41 10.07 -4.90
N MET A 123 -0.53 10.99 -5.13
CA MET A 123 -1.26 11.64 -4.04
C MET A 123 -2.73 11.94 -4.40
N CYS A 124 -3.60 11.90 -3.39
CA CYS A 124 -5.00 12.28 -3.52
C CYS A 124 -5.12 13.78 -3.88
N ALA A 125 -6.29 14.21 -4.34
CA ALA A 125 -6.52 15.60 -4.74
C ALA A 125 -6.27 16.58 -3.58
N GLU A 126 -6.65 16.22 -2.36
CA GLU A 126 -6.48 17.08 -1.18
C GLU A 126 -5.01 17.23 -0.78
N CYS A 127 -4.25 16.13 -0.69
CA CYS A 127 -2.80 16.21 -0.45
C CYS A 127 -2.07 16.98 -1.56
N ARG A 128 -2.55 16.89 -2.82
CA ARG A 128 -2.00 17.72 -3.91
C ARG A 128 -2.26 19.20 -3.66
N ARG A 129 -3.48 19.57 -3.30
CA ARG A 129 -3.86 20.96 -3.01
C ARG A 129 -3.04 21.52 -1.86
N ARG A 130 -2.93 20.79 -0.74
CA ARG A 130 -2.12 21.18 0.41
C ARG A 130 -0.64 21.37 0.05
N ALA A 131 -0.07 20.46 -0.73
CA ALA A 131 1.30 20.59 -1.20
C ALA A 131 1.50 21.83 -2.09
N GLN A 132 0.52 22.17 -2.94
CA GLN A 132 0.57 23.36 -3.79
C GLN A 132 0.45 24.66 -2.99
N GLU A 133 -0.31 24.63 -1.91
CA GLU A 133 -0.56 25.78 -1.01
C GLU A 133 0.47 25.87 0.14
N ASN A 134 1.48 25.00 0.19
CA ASN A 134 2.43 24.88 1.31
C ASN A 134 1.75 24.67 2.68
N LEU A 135 0.63 23.96 2.71
CA LEU A 135 -0.08 23.60 3.93
C LEU A 135 0.44 22.28 4.53
N PRO A 136 0.29 22.08 5.85
CA PRO A 136 0.62 20.82 6.50
C PRO A 136 -0.10 19.62 5.85
N LEU A 137 0.67 18.63 5.42
CA LEU A 137 0.15 17.37 4.90
C LEU A 137 -0.31 16.48 6.05
N ASP A 138 -1.43 15.79 5.84
CA ASP A 138 -1.83 14.67 6.70
C ASP A 138 -1.00 13.45 6.28
N ILE A 139 -0.09 13.06 7.18
CA ILE A 139 0.93 12.05 6.96
C ILE A 139 0.65 10.89 7.93
N MET A 140 0.60 9.67 7.39
CA MET A 140 0.45 8.47 8.19
C MET A 140 1.65 8.30 9.13
N PRO A 141 1.44 8.35 10.46
CA PRO A 141 2.49 8.09 11.42
C PRO A 141 2.74 6.58 11.56
N ILE A 142 3.96 6.24 11.97
CA ILE A 142 4.30 4.95 12.54
C ILE A 142 5.03 5.22 13.85
N ALA A 143 4.61 4.58 14.93
CA ALA A 143 5.38 4.58 16.15
C ALA A 143 6.66 3.78 15.90
N VAL A 144 7.81 4.16 16.43
CA VAL A 144 9.07 3.40 16.38
C VAL A 144 9.71 3.40 17.76
N THR A 145 10.25 2.25 18.17
CA THR A 145 11.02 2.19 19.41
C THR A 145 12.47 2.53 19.13
N VAL A 146 12.95 3.66 19.66
CA VAL A 146 14.34 4.10 19.49
C VAL A 146 15.10 4.00 20.80
N ARG A 147 16.41 3.74 20.70
CA ARG A 147 17.30 3.75 21.86
C ARG A 147 17.76 5.18 22.12
N VAL A 148 17.35 5.76 23.25
CA VAL A 148 17.73 7.12 23.66
C VAL A 148 18.97 7.11 24.56
N ARG A 149 19.12 6.06 25.39
CA ARG A 149 20.30 5.83 26.25
C ARG A 149 20.63 4.35 26.34
N ARG A 150 21.77 4.00 26.98
CA ARG A 150 22.26 2.61 27.07
C ARG A 150 21.23 1.62 27.63
N ARG A 151 20.29 2.04 28.49
CA ARG A 151 19.19 1.19 29.01
C ARG A 151 17.80 1.77 28.77
N THR A 152 17.68 2.90 28.07
CA THR A 152 16.41 3.62 27.90
C THR A 152 15.98 3.58 26.45
N ARG A 153 14.78 3.06 26.22
CA ARG A 153 14.08 3.12 24.94
C ARG A 153 12.92 4.09 25.08
N ALA A 154 12.61 4.79 23.99
CA ALA A 154 11.44 5.64 23.90
C ALA A 154 10.65 5.29 22.63
N LEU A 155 9.33 5.44 22.70
CA LEU A 155 8.45 5.39 21.55
C LEU A 155 8.45 6.78 20.90
N VAL A 156 8.68 6.83 19.59
CA VAL A 156 8.68 8.08 18.81
C VAL A 156 7.80 7.87 17.59
N GLU A 157 6.96 8.84 17.25
CA GLU A 157 6.21 8.81 16.01
C GLU A 157 7.02 9.43 14.87
N LEU A 158 7.11 8.72 13.76
CA LEU A 158 7.72 9.20 12.53
C LEU A 158 6.73 9.06 11.38
N PRO A 159 6.86 9.87 10.31
CA PRO A 159 6.25 9.52 9.03
C PRO A 159 6.65 8.10 8.61
N TYR A 160 5.69 7.27 8.22
CA TYR A 160 5.97 5.86 7.92
C TYR A 160 7.09 5.69 6.88
N PHE A 161 7.17 6.59 5.89
CA PHE A 161 8.15 6.54 4.81
C PHE A 161 9.58 6.93 5.23
N VAL A 162 9.77 7.44 6.46
CA VAL A 162 11.08 7.77 7.06
C VAL A 162 11.58 6.61 7.93
N ALA A 163 10.70 5.73 8.41
CA ALA A 163 11.09 4.62 9.25
C ALA A 163 12.06 3.65 8.53
N PRO A 164 12.95 2.96 9.26
CA PRO A 164 13.85 1.95 8.69
C PRO A 164 13.06 0.89 7.94
N LYS A 165 13.45 0.60 6.69
CA LYS A 165 12.74 -0.33 5.82
C LYS A 165 12.87 -1.78 6.30
N GLU A 166 14.00 -2.10 6.92
CA GLU A 166 14.32 -3.42 7.46
C GLU A 166 13.38 -3.79 8.60
N GLY A 167 12.86 -2.78 9.31
CA GLY A 167 11.96 -2.94 10.46
C GLY A 167 10.53 -2.49 10.19
N SER A 168 10.13 -2.24 8.93
CA SER A 168 8.77 -1.83 8.61
C SER A 168 8.36 -2.22 7.20
N VAL A 169 7.40 -3.15 7.11
CA VAL A 169 6.71 -3.52 5.85
C VAL A 169 6.15 -2.28 5.17
N TRP A 170 5.57 -1.35 5.94
CA TRP A 170 4.97 -0.12 5.41
C TRP A 170 6.01 0.82 4.83
N ALA A 171 7.15 1.03 5.51
CA ALA A 171 8.23 1.86 4.99
C ALA A 171 8.91 1.24 3.75
N ALA A 172 9.07 -0.09 3.76
CA ALA A 172 9.68 -0.85 2.68
C ALA A 172 8.85 -0.84 1.39
N THR A 173 7.53 -1.01 1.52
CA THR A 173 6.61 -1.17 0.38
C THR A 173 5.86 0.11 0.02
N GLY A 174 5.73 1.04 0.97
CA GLY A 174 4.82 2.18 0.90
C GLY A 174 3.43 1.78 0.48
N TYR A 175 2.91 0.71 1.09
CA TYR A 175 1.57 0.21 0.80
C TYR A 175 1.37 -0.16 -0.68
N GLY A 176 2.43 -0.61 -1.34
CA GLY A 176 2.43 -0.95 -2.76
C GLY A 176 2.43 0.28 -3.69
N SER A 177 2.78 1.47 -3.17
CA SER A 177 2.90 2.70 -3.95
C SER A 177 4.35 3.04 -4.33
N LEU A 178 5.34 2.28 -3.87
CA LEU A 178 6.75 2.60 -4.09
C LEU A 178 7.30 1.94 -5.36
N PRO A 179 8.20 2.64 -6.09
CA PRO A 179 9.03 2.02 -7.11
C PRO A 179 9.82 0.84 -6.51
N GLY A 180 9.76 -0.32 -7.17
CA GLY A 180 10.43 -1.55 -6.74
C GLY A 180 9.64 -2.39 -5.72
N SER A 181 8.53 -1.89 -5.17
CA SER A 181 7.57 -2.75 -4.46
C SER A 181 6.63 -3.40 -5.47
N SER A 182 6.32 -4.69 -5.27
CA SER A 182 5.27 -5.37 -6.02
C SER A 182 4.11 -5.73 -5.08
N ASP A 183 2.90 -5.81 -5.63
CA ASP A 183 1.72 -6.22 -4.85
C ASP A 183 1.90 -7.60 -4.23
N ALA A 184 2.48 -8.54 -4.98
CA ALA A 184 2.81 -9.86 -4.49
C ALA A 184 3.78 -9.83 -3.30
N ASP A 185 4.78 -8.94 -3.30
CA ASP A 185 5.70 -8.79 -2.16
C ASP A 185 4.96 -8.26 -0.92
N LEU A 186 4.15 -7.22 -1.07
CA LEU A 186 3.36 -6.67 0.05
C LEU A 186 2.42 -7.75 0.64
N VAL A 187 1.66 -8.42 -0.21
CA VAL A 187 0.73 -9.50 0.18
C VAL A 187 1.47 -10.60 0.93
N ARG A 188 2.59 -11.10 0.36
CA ARG A 188 3.42 -12.13 0.98
C ARG A 188 3.90 -11.71 2.37
N ARG A 189 4.45 -10.50 2.52
CA ARG A 189 4.99 -10.01 3.81
C ARG A 189 3.91 -9.93 4.88
N VAL A 190 2.69 -9.52 4.51
CA VAL A 190 1.56 -9.46 5.44
C VAL A 190 1.08 -10.85 5.83
N LEU A 191 0.97 -11.78 4.88
CA LEU A 191 0.65 -13.18 5.16
C LEU A 191 1.67 -13.83 6.10
N LEU A 192 2.96 -13.52 5.93
CA LEU A 192 4.03 -13.97 6.83
C LEU A 192 4.04 -13.26 8.21
N GLY A 193 3.21 -12.22 8.41
CA GLY A 193 3.15 -11.50 9.68
C GLY A 193 4.33 -10.54 9.91
N GLU A 194 5.08 -10.17 8.87
CA GLU A 194 6.24 -9.26 8.99
C GLU A 194 5.84 -7.86 9.51
N TYR A 195 4.55 -7.52 9.49
CA TYR A 195 4.05 -6.28 10.09
C TYR A 195 4.09 -6.29 11.62
N ARG A 196 4.18 -7.45 12.27
CA ARG A 196 4.26 -7.58 13.74
C ARG A 196 5.68 -7.42 14.27
N GLU A 197 6.66 -7.73 13.42
CA GLU A 197 8.08 -7.49 13.70
C GLU A 197 8.46 -6.02 13.53
N GLN A 198 7.47 -5.18 13.24
CA GLN A 198 7.63 -3.74 13.25
C GLN A 198 8.29 -3.33 14.57
N LEU A 199 9.43 -2.65 14.44
CA LEU A 199 10.09 -1.91 15.52
C LEU A 199 10.85 -2.72 16.59
N LYS A 200 11.23 -3.98 16.32
CA LYS A 200 12.34 -4.61 17.07
C LYS A 200 13.73 -4.20 16.56
N ALA A 201 13.80 -3.33 15.55
CA ALA A 201 15.06 -2.89 14.94
C ALA A 201 15.96 -2.16 15.96
N ASN A 202 17.04 -2.84 16.34
CA ASN A 202 18.19 -2.27 17.04
C ASN A 202 18.82 -1.21 16.11
N PRO A 203 18.93 0.09 16.50
CA PRO A 203 19.55 1.10 15.64
C PRO A 203 21.08 0.92 15.48
N ALA A 204 21.63 -0.24 15.86
CA ALA A 204 23.03 -0.58 15.66
C ALA A 204 23.20 -1.32 14.32
N GLY A 205 23.19 -0.54 13.24
CA GLY A 205 23.41 -1.04 11.88
C GLY A 205 24.37 -0.14 11.11
N ARG A 206 25.66 -0.19 11.52
CA ARG A 206 26.88 0.39 10.92
C ARG A 206 26.97 1.89 10.71
#